data_AF-A0A4Q2UIZ6-F1
#
_entry.id   AF-A0A4Q2UIZ6-F1
#
_cell.length_a   1.000
_cell.length_b   1.000
_cell.length_c   1.000
_cell.angle_alpha   90.00
_cell.angle_beta   90.00
_cell.angle_gamma   90.00
#
_symmetry.space_group_name_H-M   'P 1'
#
loop_
_entity.id
_entity.type
_entity.pdbx_description
1 polymer ?
#
loop_
_entity_poly.entity_id
_entity_poly.type
_entity_poly.pdbx_seq_one_letter_code
_entity_poly.pdbx_strand_id
1 'polypeptide(L)'
;MGFDWIEPVYDILAKIVFGSRLQRAQLRFIDQIHRQQTSREPADSSVLSAPVSVLLLGGGTGWLLQQILQRCQPVRVLYLEASGRMLARATRRILHQPFSIEVRFQTGDEQTIPADEQFDVIITPFVLDLFTRATLQHRMIPRLLEALRPGGIWLVTDFVPAQGWWQRVLLWSMIRFFRLTAGIEARQLPDWQLLMSQAGLVCRDRQSAVGGMVSAEVWER
;
A
#
# COMPACT_ATOMS: atom_id res chain seq x y z
N MET A 1 -19.64 1.43 -3.68
CA MET A 1 -20.10 1.07 -5.04
C MET A 1 -19.08 0.09 -5.62
N GLY A 2 -19.55 -0.99 -6.24
CA GLY A 2 -18.79 -2.23 -6.42
C GLY A 2 -17.65 -2.15 -7.44
N PHE A 3 -16.47 -2.60 -7.02
CA PHE A 3 -15.24 -2.75 -7.82
C PHE A 3 -15.19 -4.08 -8.60
N ASP A 4 -16.33 -4.72 -8.89
CA ASP A 4 -16.39 -6.15 -9.25
C ASP A 4 -16.10 -6.51 -10.73
N TRP A 5 -15.82 -5.56 -11.62
CA TRP A 5 -15.93 -5.81 -13.08
C TRP A 5 -14.70 -5.56 -13.98
N ILE A 6 -13.54 -5.08 -13.51
CA ILE A 6 -12.40 -4.70 -14.41
C ILE A 6 -11.08 -5.46 -14.12
N GLU A 7 -11.15 -6.57 -13.40
CA GLU A 7 -10.00 -7.21 -12.77
C GLU A 7 -8.93 -7.82 -13.70
N PRO A 8 -9.25 -8.53 -14.82
CA PRO A 8 -8.21 -9.11 -15.66
C PRO A 8 -7.56 -8.08 -16.57
N VAL A 9 -8.34 -7.09 -17.01
CA VAL A 9 -7.92 -6.10 -18.00
C VAL A 9 -6.96 -5.10 -17.36
N TYR A 10 -7.15 -4.73 -16.09
CA TYR A 10 -6.27 -3.83 -15.36
C TYR A 10 -4.85 -4.39 -15.19
N ASP A 11 -4.71 -5.60 -14.62
CA ASP A 11 -3.39 -6.21 -14.38
C ASP A 11 -2.64 -6.43 -15.71
N ILE A 12 -3.36 -6.77 -16.79
CA ILE A 12 -2.78 -6.95 -18.13
C ILE A 12 -2.38 -5.60 -18.73
N LEU A 13 -3.23 -4.57 -18.67
CA LEU A 13 -2.95 -3.24 -19.21
C LEU A 13 -1.79 -2.58 -18.46
N ALA A 14 -1.80 -2.62 -17.13
CA ALA A 14 -0.72 -2.10 -16.29
C ALA A 14 0.59 -2.85 -16.55
N LYS A 15 0.55 -4.17 -16.75
CA LYS A 15 1.74 -4.97 -17.11
C LYS A 15 2.22 -4.69 -18.54
N ILE A 16 1.35 -4.36 -19.48
CA ILE A 16 1.74 -3.95 -20.85
C ILE A 16 2.43 -2.58 -20.80
N VAL A 17 1.85 -1.61 -20.09
CA VAL A 17 2.35 -0.22 -20.06
C VAL A 17 3.60 -0.09 -19.19
N PHE A 18 3.64 -0.78 -18.04
CA PHE A 18 4.69 -0.59 -17.03
C PHE A 18 5.52 -1.84 -16.76
N GLY A 19 5.21 -2.98 -17.38
CA GLY A 19 5.93 -4.23 -17.16
C GLY A 19 5.91 -4.68 -15.70
N SER A 20 7.04 -5.21 -15.24
CA SER A 20 7.30 -5.52 -13.84
C SER A 20 7.83 -4.33 -13.02
N ARG A 21 7.80 -3.10 -13.56
CA ARG A 21 8.38 -1.92 -12.87
C ARG A 21 7.55 -1.50 -11.67
N LEU A 22 6.22 -1.57 -11.75
CA LEU A 22 5.33 -1.28 -10.61
C LEU A 22 5.50 -2.28 -9.48
N GLN A 23 5.64 -3.57 -9.82
CA GLN A 23 5.93 -4.62 -8.85
C GLN A 23 7.28 -4.40 -8.16
N ARG A 24 8.32 -4.04 -8.93
CA ARG A 24 9.64 -3.72 -8.34
C ARG A 24 9.61 -2.49 -7.45
N ALA A 25 8.82 -1.46 -7.78
CA ALA A 25 8.65 -0.29 -6.93
C ALA A 25 8.05 -0.66 -5.57
N GLN A 26 7.02 -1.50 -5.55
CA GLN A 26 6.39 -1.98 -4.31
C GLN A 26 7.35 -2.77 -3.40
N LEU A 27 8.33 -3.47 -3.98
CA LEU A 27 9.33 -4.22 -3.20
C LEU A 27 10.46 -3.35 -2.66
N ARG A 28 10.55 -2.06 -3.02
CA ARG A 28 11.75 -1.26 -2.75
C ARG A 28 12.09 -1.15 -1.27
N PHE A 29 11.08 -1.06 -0.42
CA PHE A 29 11.23 -0.81 1.02
C PHE A 29 10.58 -1.86 1.92
N ILE A 30 10.19 -3.03 1.38
CA ILE A 30 9.58 -4.08 2.22
C ILE A 30 10.55 -4.59 3.30
N ASP A 31 11.86 -4.51 3.08
CA ASP A 31 12.87 -4.89 4.08
C ASP A 31 12.84 -3.97 5.32
N GLN A 32 12.20 -2.80 5.25
CA GLN A 32 11.96 -1.96 6.42
C GLN A 32 11.04 -2.63 7.44
N ILE A 33 10.18 -3.56 7.01
CA ILE A 33 9.35 -4.38 7.92
C ILE A 33 10.26 -5.19 8.85
N HIS A 34 11.35 -5.75 8.33
CA HIS A 34 12.32 -6.50 9.14
C HIS A 34 13.17 -5.58 10.04
N ARG A 35 13.50 -4.37 9.58
CA ARG A 35 14.21 -3.39 10.42
C ARG A 35 13.38 -2.92 11.62
N GLN A 36 12.07 -2.81 11.45
CA GLN A 36 11.14 -2.53 12.55
C GLN A 36 11.11 -3.64 13.59
N GLN A 37 11.30 -4.91 13.17
CA GLN A 37 11.43 -6.04 14.10
C GLN A 37 12.73 -5.93 14.91
N THR A 38 13.85 -5.70 14.21
CA THR A 38 15.19 -5.70 14.82
C THR A 38 15.46 -4.49 15.72
N SER A 39 14.90 -3.32 15.42
CA SER A 39 15.09 -2.11 16.24
C SER A 39 14.41 -2.20 17.62
N ARG A 40 13.54 -3.20 17.82
CA ARG A 40 12.81 -3.44 19.06
C ARG A 40 13.33 -4.62 19.85
N GLU A 41 14.34 -5.34 19.36
CA GLU A 41 14.96 -6.40 20.15
C GLU A 41 15.78 -5.75 21.28
N PRO A 42 15.49 -6.05 22.55
CA PRO A 42 16.41 -5.70 23.62
C PRO A 42 17.73 -6.44 23.42
N ALA A 43 18.84 -5.83 23.85
CA ALA A 43 20.19 -6.42 23.77
C ALA A 43 20.35 -7.75 24.53
N ASP A 44 19.37 -8.12 25.35
CA ASP A 44 19.29 -9.37 26.07
C ASP A 44 18.38 -10.36 25.31
N SER A 45 19.00 -11.37 24.71
CA SER A 45 18.38 -12.37 23.81
C SER A 45 17.36 -13.30 24.51
N SER A 46 17.08 -13.06 25.78
CA SER A 46 16.11 -13.80 26.61
C SER A 46 14.66 -13.28 26.49
N VAL A 47 14.45 -12.10 25.89
CA VAL A 47 13.12 -11.52 25.66
C VAL A 47 12.79 -11.56 24.17
N LEU A 48 11.73 -12.30 23.82
CA LEU A 48 11.21 -12.33 22.45
C LEU A 48 10.88 -10.90 21.99
N SER A 49 11.53 -10.45 20.91
CA SER A 49 11.30 -9.17 20.27
C SER A 49 9.82 -8.96 19.97
N ALA A 50 9.32 -7.75 20.23
CA ALA A 50 7.90 -7.46 20.06
C ALA A 50 7.46 -7.72 18.60
N PRO A 51 6.44 -8.55 18.37
CA PRO A 51 6.04 -8.97 17.03
C PRO A 51 5.57 -7.79 16.17
N VAL A 52 6.13 -7.65 14.96
CA VAL A 52 5.71 -6.62 13.99
C VAL A 52 4.41 -7.02 13.29
N SER A 53 3.44 -6.12 13.38
CA SER A 53 2.12 -6.21 12.78
C SER A 53 1.99 -5.29 11.57
N VAL A 54 1.44 -5.82 10.49
CA VAL A 54 1.33 -5.12 9.20
C VAL A 54 -0.13 -4.93 8.81
N LEU A 55 -0.49 -3.73 8.39
CA LEU A 55 -1.70 -3.47 7.63
C LEU A 55 -1.32 -3.27 6.16
N LEU A 56 -1.87 -4.10 5.27
CA LEU A 56 -1.76 -3.93 3.82
C LEU A 56 -3.14 -3.53 3.28
N LEU A 57 -3.29 -2.26 2.94
CA LEU A 57 -4.52 -1.69 2.38
C LEU A 57 -4.37 -1.56 0.86
N GLY A 58 -5.21 -2.28 0.10
CA GLY A 58 -5.23 -2.25 -1.36
C GLY A 58 -4.12 -3.07 -2.03
N GLY A 59 -3.91 -4.32 -1.59
CA GLY A 59 -2.89 -5.22 -2.17
C GLY A 59 -3.31 -5.96 -3.45
N GLY A 60 -4.54 -5.75 -3.91
CA GLY A 60 -5.11 -6.38 -5.10
C GLY A 60 -5.26 -7.89 -4.98
N THR A 61 -4.68 -8.64 -5.92
CA THR A 61 -4.78 -10.11 -5.91
C THR A 61 -3.80 -10.78 -4.94
N GLY A 62 -3.06 -10.03 -4.11
CA GLY A 62 -2.19 -10.57 -3.06
C GLY A 62 -0.78 -10.96 -3.50
N TRP A 63 -0.28 -10.44 -4.63
CA TRP A 63 1.11 -10.69 -5.05
C TRP A 63 2.11 -10.06 -4.07
N LEU A 64 1.90 -8.79 -3.69
CA LEU A 64 2.77 -8.11 -2.72
C LEU A 64 2.71 -8.78 -1.35
N LEU A 65 1.51 -9.18 -0.91
CA LEU A 65 1.32 -9.94 0.33
C LEU A 65 2.20 -11.20 0.34
N GLN A 66 2.18 -11.99 -0.73
CA GLN A 66 3.03 -13.18 -0.84
C GLN A 66 4.52 -12.84 -0.69
N GLN A 67 4.98 -11.73 -1.28
CA GLN A 67 6.38 -11.30 -1.15
C GLN A 67 6.73 -10.87 0.29
N ILE A 68 5.82 -10.17 0.97
CA ILE A 68 5.99 -9.77 2.38
C ILE A 68 6.09 -11.00 3.28
N LEU A 69 5.18 -11.97 3.12
CA LEU A 69 5.18 -13.19 3.93
C LEU A 69 6.44 -14.04 3.72
N GLN A 70 6.94 -14.10 2.47
CA GLN A 70 8.15 -14.86 2.14
C GLN A 70 9.44 -14.23 2.68
N ARG A 71 9.54 -12.89 2.68
CA ARG A 71 10.81 -12.20 2.92
C ARG A 71 10.93 -11.56 4.29
N CYS A 72 9.81 -11.07 4.82
CA CYS A 72 9.80 -10.24 6.02
C CYS A 72 9.24 -10.96 7.24
N GLN A 73 8.49 -12.05 7.02
CA GLN A 73 7.90 -12.89 8.06
C GLN A 73 7.27 -12.08 9.22
N PRO A 74 6.32 -11.16 8.94
CA PRO A 74 5.61 -10.46 10.00
C PRO A 74 4.81 -11.47 10.84
N VAL A 75 4.46 -11.09 12.07
CA VAL A 75 3.72 -12.01 12.95
C VAL A 75 2.23 -12.05 12.62
N ARG A 76 1.67 -10.88 12.26
CA ARG A 76 0.29 -10.79 11.79
C ARG A 76 0.17 -9.78 10.65
N VAL A 77 -0.73 -10.08 9.72
CA VAL A 77 -1.09 -9.16 8.63
C VAL A 77 -2.61 -8.99 8.57
N LEU A 78 -3.09 -7.75 8.65
CA LEU A 78 -4.44 -7.39 8.20
C LEU A 78 -4.36 -7.01 6.72
N TYR A 79 -5.00 -7.79 5.86
CA TYR A 79 -5.10 -7.54 4.43
C TYR A 79 -6.48 -7.00 4.08
N LEU A 80 -6.55 -5.71 3.74
CA LEU A 80 -7.77 -5.03 3.33
C LEU A 80 -7.79 -4.82 1.82
N GLU A 81 -8.89 -5.23 1.18
CA GLU A 81 -9.12 -5.06 -0.24
C GLU A 81 -10.60 -4.74 -0.49
N ALA A 82 -10.89 -3.75 -1.34
CA ALA A 82 -12.25 -3.31 -1.61
C ALA A 82 -13.00 -4.28 -2.53
N SER A 83 -12.30 -5.00 -3.42
CA SER A 83 -12.90 -6.04 -4.26
C SER A 83 -12.93 -7.41 -3.55
N GLY A 84 -14.13 -7.96 -3.34
CA GLY A 84 -14.31 -9.31 -2.80
C GLY A 84 -13.72 -10.41 -3.70
N ARG A 85 -13.73 -10.20 -5.02
CA ARG A 85 -13.12 -11.13 -6.00
C ARG A 85 -11.59 -11.10 -5.96
N MET A 86 -10.98 -9.90 -5.88
CA MET A 86 -9.52 -9.78 -5.70
C MET A 86 -9.09 -10.36 -4.36
N LEU A 87 -9.86 -10.09 -3.29
CA LEU A 87 -9.64 -10.70 -1.98
C LEU A 87 -9.68 -12.23 -2.07
N ALA A 88 -10.70 -12.82 -2.71
CA ALA A 88 -10.79 -14.27 -2.88
C ALA A 88 -9.61 -14.85 -3.70
N ARG A 89 -9.04 -14.09 -4.64
CA ARG A 89 -7.79 -14.48 -5.35
C ARG A 89 -6.56 -14.37 -4.45
N ALA A 90 -6.47 -13.32 -3.64
CA ALA A 90 -5.41 -13.15 -2.65
C ALA A 90 -5.42 -14.27 -1.62
N THR A 91 -6.58 -14.58 -1.05
CA THR A 91 -6.76 -15.67 -0.09
C THR A 91 -6.31 -17.01 -0.69
N ARG A 92 -6.78 -17.37 -1.90
CA ARG A 92 -6.33 -18.61 -2.58
C ARG A 92 -4.84 -18.64 -2.84
N ARG A 93 -4.22 -17.50 -3.21
CA ARG A 93 -2.77 -17.41 -3.44
C ARG A 93 -1.96 -17.72 -2.19
N ILE A 94 -2.46 -17.34 -1.01
CA ILE A 94 -1.78 -17.54 0.27
C ILE A 94 -2.09 -18.91 0.88
N LEU A 95 -3.33 -19.39 0.82
CA LEU A 95 -3.74 -20.69 1.41
C LEU A 95 -2.97 -21.90 0.83
N HIS A 96 -2.46 -21.80 -0.39
CA HIS A 96 -1.66 -22.86 -1.01
C HIS A 96 -0.16 -22.80 -0.67
N GLN A 97 0.24 -21.94 0.26
CA GLN A 97 1.63 -21.75 0.65
C GLN A 97 1.84 -22.16 2.12
N PRO A 98 3.00 -22.72 2.48
CA PRO A 98 3.28 -23.20 3.83
C PRO A 98 3.68 -22.06 4.79
N PHE A 99 2.90 -20.98 4.85
CA PHE A 99 3.18 -19.88 5.78
C PHE A 99 2.55 -20.16 7.15
N SER A 100 3.35 -20.02 8.22
CA SER A 100 2.88 -20.09 9.61
C SER A 100 2.42 -18.74 10.17
N ILE A 101 2.16 -17.76 9.29
CA ILE A 101 1.86 -16.37 9.65
C ILE A 101 0.34 -16.18 9.68
N GLU A 102 -0.17 -15.49 10.70
CA GLU A 102 -1.58 -15.12 10.77
C GLU A 102 -1.90 -14.02 9.74
N VAL A 103 -2.75 -14.34 8.76
CA VAL A 103 -3.23 -13.36 7.78
C VAL A 103 -4.75 -13.26 7.86
N ARG A 104 -5.23 -12.11 8.31
CA ARG A 104 -6.66 -11.77 8.31
C ARG A 104 -7.02 -11.08 7.01
N PHE A 105 -7.82 -11.75 6.18
CA PHE A 105 -8.39 -11.18 4.96
C PHE A 105 -9.73 -10.52 5.27
N GLN A 106 -9.91 -9.28 4.86
CA GLN A 106 -11.17 -8.57 5.07
C GLN A 106 -11.50 -7.67 3.89
N THR A 107 -12.74 -7.76 3.40
CA THR A 107 -13.24 -6.87 2.36
C THR A 107 -13.51 -5.50 2.98
N GLY A 108 -12.96 -4.44 2.41
CA GLY A 108 -13.19 -3.10 2.94
C GLY A 108 -12.14 -2.07 2.52
N ASP A 109 -12.30 -0.89 3.08
CA ASP A 109 -11.37 0.24 2.98
C ASP A 109 -10.84 0.61 4.38
N GLU A 110 -10.18 1.75 4.50
CA GLU A 110 -9.60 2.20 5.77
C GLU A 110 -10.63 2.41 6.89
N GLN A 111 -11.92 2.61 6.58
CA GLN A 111 -12.96 2.74 7.60
C GLN A 111 -13.30 1.40 8.25
N THR A 112 -12.96 0.29 7.58
CA THR A 112 -13.22 -1.06 8.10
C THR A 112 -12.13 -1.55 9.05
N ILE A 113 -11.03 -0.79 9.20
CA ILE A 113 -10.01 -1.08 10.20
C ILE A 113 -10.67 -1.03 11.59
N PRO A 114 -10.50 -2.03 12.46
CA PRO A 114 -11.01 -1.96 13.84
C PRO A 114 -10.41 -0.78 14.61
N ALA A 115 -11.21 -0.12 15.44
CA ALA A 115 -10.80 1.11 16.14
C ALA A 115 -9.73 0.87 17.22
N ASP A 116 -9.68 -0.34 17.76
CA ASP A 116 -8.77 -0.80 18.80
C ASP A 116 -7.47 -1.43 18.25
N GLU A 117 -7.38 -1.61 16.93
CA GLU A 117 -6.21 -2.20 16.30
C GLU A 117 -5.22 -1.13 15.79
N GLN A 118 -3.96 -1.30 16.18
CA GLN A 118 -2.83 -0.54 15.65
C GLN A 118 -1.76 -1.45 15.06
N PHE A 119 -1.02 -0.92 14.10
CA PHE A 119 -0.02 -1.61 13.29
C PHE A 119 1.33 -0.90 13.36
N ASP A 120 2.39 -1.67 13.23
CA ASP A 120 3.77 -1.15 13.21
C ASP A 120 4.15 -0.68 11.81
N VAL A 121 3.57 -1.33 10.79
CA VAL A 121 3.74 -0.97 9.39
C VAL A 121 2.38 -0.86 8.72
N ILE A 122 2.12 0.26 8.07
CA ILE A 122 1.03 0.41 7.10
C ILE A 122 1.63 0.40 5.70
N ILE A 123 1.00 -0.29 4.76
CA ILE A 123 1.42 -0.36 3.36
C ILE A 123 0.24 0.00 2.47
N THR A 124 0.42 0.98 1.60
CA THR A 124 -0.57 1.43 0.61
C THR A 124 0.05 1.46 -0.79
N PRO A 125 -0.03 0.36 -1.56
CA PRO A 125 0.49 0.30 -2.91
C PRO A 125 -0.58 0.74 -3.93
N PHE A 126 -0.38 1.88 -4.58
CA PHE A 126 -1.27 2.44 -5.62
C PHE A 126 -2.71 2.62 -5.13
N VAL A 127 -2.82 3.30 -4.00
CA VAL A 127 -4.11 3.52 -3.30
C VAL A 127 -4.39 5.00 -3.19
N LEU A 128 -3.41 5.80 -2.78
CA LEU A 128 -3.60 7.21 -2.48
C LEU A 128 -3.91 8.02 -3.74
N ASP A 129 -3.35 7.63 -4.88
CA ASP A 129 -3.61 8.26 -6.18
C ASP A 129 -5.05 8.08 -6.69
N LEU A 130 -5.80 7.13 -6.14
CA LEU A 130 -7.20 6.86 -6.51
C LEU A 130 -8.18 7.86 -5.89
N PHE A 131 -7.77 8.59 -4.86
CA PHE A 131 -8.63 9.43 -4.05
C PHE A 131 -8.39 10.93 -4.27
N THR A 132 -9.40 11.74 -3.94
CA THR A 132 -9.24 13.20 -4.00
C THR A 132 -8.36 13.72 -2.86
N ARG A 133 -7.79 14.91 -3.02
CA ARG A 133 -7.10 15.62 -1.94
C ARG A 133 -7.94 15.72 -0.67
N ALA A 134 -9.23 16.02 -0.81
CA ALA A 134 -10.15 16.16 0.33
C ALA A 134 -10.36 14.80 1.04
N THR A 135 -10.56 13.72 0.28
CA THR A 135 -10.70 12.37 0.82
C THR A 135 -9.44 11.94 1.57
N LEU A 136 -8.26 12.18 1.00
CA LEU A 136 -6.99 11.87 1.66
C LEU A 136 -6.82 12.66 2.96
N GLN A 137 -7.02 13.98 2.90
CA GLN A 137 -6.77 14.89 4.02
C GLN A 137 -7.74 14.69 5.19
N HIS A 138 -9.03 14.48 4.90
CA HIS A 138 -10.07 14.50 5.93
C HIS A 138 -10.53 13.10 6.37
N ARG A 139 -10.20 12.06 5.60
CA ARG A 139 -10.69 10.70 5.86
C ARG A 139 -9.54 9.70 5.95
N MET A 140 -8.77 9.52 4.87
CA MET A 140 -7.84 8.39 4.83
C MET A 140 -6.60 8.57 5.70
N ILE A 141 -5.88 9.70 5.56
CA ILE A 141 -4.65 9.93 6.32
C ILE A 141 -4.94 9.97 7.83
N PRO A 142 -5.96 10.67 8.34
CA PRO A 142 -6.29 10.63 9.77
C PRO A 142 -6.59 9.22 10.27
N ARG A 143 -7.42 8.44 9.55
CA ARG A 143 -7.78 7.08 9.96
C ARG A 143 -6.59 6.13 9.97
N LEU A 144 -5.70 6.24 8.97
CA LEU A 144 -4.49 5.42 8.90
C LEU A 144 -3.45 5.85 9.93
N LEU A 145 -3.36 7.14 10.27
CA LEU A 145 -2.53 7.60 11.38
C LEU A 145 -3.00 7.05 12.71
N GLU A 146 -4.32 7.03 12.98
CA GLU A 146 -4.87 6.39 14.18
C GLU A 146 -4.50 4.90 14.28
N ALA A 147 -4.49 4.21 13.13
CA ALA A 147 -4.11 2.80 13.04
C ALA A 147 -2.59 2.55 13.03
N LEU A 148 -1.76 3.57 12.84
CA LEU A 148 -0.29 3.44 12.82
C LEU A 148 0.27 3.70 14.21
N ARG A 149 1.00 2.77 14.83
CA ARG A 149 1.59 3.01 16.16
C ARG A 149 2.57 4.21 16.13
N PRO A 150 2.75 4.93 17.26
CA PRO A 150 3.87 5.87 17.39
C PRO A 150 5.21 5.19 17.09
N GLY A 151 6.07 5.82 16.28
CA GLY A 151 7.31 5.22 15.79
C GLY A 151 7.12 4.13 14.72
N GLY A 152 5.88 3.86 14.32
CA GLY A 152 5.56 3.01 13.18
C GLY A 152 5.88 3.69 11.86
N ILE A 153 5.96 2.89 10.80
CA ILE A 153 6.24 3.39 9.44
C ILE A 153 5.08 3.13 8.49
N TRP A 154 4.92 4.03 7.54
CA TRP A 154 4.00 3.91 6.42
C TRP A 154 4.80 3.80 5.12
N LEU A 155 4.73 2.63 4.49
CA LEU A 155 5.29 2.35 3.19
C LEU A 155 4.28 2.72 2.10
N VAL A 156 4.61 3.72 1.30
CA VAL A 156 3.78 4.18 0.19
C VAL A 156 4.49 3.83 -1.11
N THR A 157 3.76 3.29 -2.07
CA THR A 157 4.24 3.21 -3.46
C THR A 157 3.12 3.70 -4.34
N ASP A 158 3.29 4.88 -4.92
CA ASP A 158 2.18 5.51 -5.63
C ASP A 158 2.62 6.42 -6.78
N PHE A 159 1.68 6.76 -7.65
CA PHE A 159 1.91 7.70 -8.74
C PHE A 159 2.09 9.12 -8.18
N VAL A 160 3.00 9.86 -8.80
CA VAL A 160 3.30 11.26 -8.47
C VAL A 160 3.15 12.15 -9.71
N PRO A 161 2.86 13.46 -9.54
CA PRO A 161 2.72 14.38 -10.65
C PRO A 161 3.92 14.32 -11.62
N ALA A 162 3.61 14.13 -12.91
CA ALA A 162 4.63 14.00 -13.95
C ALA A 162 5.41 15.30 -14.21
N GLN A 163 6.72 15.16 -14.38
CA GLN A 163 7.62 16.26 -14.72
C GLN A 163 7.67 16.52 -16.24
N GLY A 164 7.58 15.47 -17.07
CA GLY A 164 7.62 15.58 -18.54
C GLY A 164 6.25 15.65 -19.22
N TRP A 165 6.17 16.27 -20.40
CA TRP A 165 4.92 16.42 -21.16
C TRP A 165 4.31 15.08 -21.59
N TRP A 166 5.12 14.14 -22.08
CA TRP A 166 4.63 12.81 -22.50
C TRP A 166 4.12 11.99 -21.31
N GLN A 167 4.76 12.14 -20.14
CA GLN A 167 4.34 11.50 -18.89
C GLN A 167 2.99 12.04 -18.44
N ARG A 168 2.78 13.36 -18.54
CA ARG A 168 1.48 13.98 -18.25
C ARG A 168 0.38 13.45 -19.16
N VAL A 169 0.65 13.28 -20.46
CA VAL A 169 -0.32 12.72 -21.41
C VAL A 169 -0.66 11.26 -21.06
N LEU A 170 0.36 10.46 -20.72
CA LEU A 170 0.16 9.06 -20.31
C LEU A 170 -0.67 8.96 -19.04
N LEU A 171 -0.29 9.70 -17.99
CA LEU A 171 -1.01 9.72 -16.71
C LEU A 171 -2.44 10.25 -16.86
N TRP A 172 -2.64 11.31 -17.65
CA TRP A 172 -3.97 11.84 -17.92
C TRP A 172 -4.86 10.79 -18.62
N SER A 173 -4.31 10.10 -19.61
CA SER A 173 -5.01 9.01 -20.32
C SER A 173 -5.39 7.90 -19.36
N MET A 174 -4.47 7.51 -18.47
CA MET A 174 -4.67 6.47 -17.47
C MET A 174 -5.76 6.85 -16.44
N ILE A 175 -5.69 8.05 -15.87
CA ILE A 175 -6.69 8.56 -14.93
C ILE A 175 -8.06 8.62 -15.62
N ARG A 176 -8.13 9.16 -16.84
CA ARG A 176 -9.40 9.24 -17.57
C ARG A 176 -9.98 7.86 -17.86
N PHE A 177 -9.15 6.90 -18.23
CA PHE A 177 -9.57 5.51 -18.41
C PHE A 177 -10.12 4.92 -17.10
N PHE A 178 -9.39 5.00 -16.00
CA PHE A 178 -9.84 4.46 -14.71
C PHE A 178 -11.07 5.16 -14.15
N ARG A 179 -11.28 6.44 -14.43
CA ARG A 179 -12.54 7.11 -14.07
C ARG A 179 -13.73 6.54 -14.83
N LEU A 180 -13.57 6.27 -16.12
CA LEU A 180 -14.65 5.75 -16.96
C LEU A 180 -14.94 4.28 -16.66
N THR A 181 -13.91 3.50 -16.35
CA THR A 181 -14.06 2.06 -16.12
C THR A 181 -14.27 1.77 -14.63
N ALA A 182 -13.34 2.18 -13.78
CA ALA A 182 -13.27 1.79 -12.36
C ALA A 182 -13.90 2.80 -11.39
N GLY A 183 -14.43 3.93 -11.88
CA GLY A 183 -15.15 4.90 -11.06
C GLY A 183 -14.31 5.57 -9.98
N ILE A 184 -12.99 5.68 -10.18
CA ILE A 184 -12.08 6.30 -9.19
C ILE A 184 -12.45 7.77 -8.92
N GLU A 185 -12.19 8.24 -7.71
CA GLU A 185 -12.56 9.59 -7.29
C GLU A 185 -11.62 10.65 -7.88
N ALA A 186 -10.33 10.33 -7.99
CA ALA A 186 -9.29 11.24 -8.43
C ALA A 186 -9.52 11.74 -9.86
N ARG A 187 -9.49 13.07 -10.05
CA ARG A 187 -9.49 13.74 -11.37
C ARG A 187 -8.09 14.13 -11.85
N GLN A 188 -7.17 14.19 -10.92
CA GLN A 188 -5.75 14.46 -11.07
C GLN A 188 -5.03 13.77 -9.91
N LEU A 189 -3.75 13.50 -10.05
CA LEU A 189 -2.96 12.93 -8.95
C LEU A 189 -2.96 13.92 -7.78
N PRO A 190 -3.39 13.50 -6.57
CA PRO A 190 -3.24 14.31 -5.39
C PRO A 190 -1.76 14.44 -5.04
N ASP A 191 -1.36 15.56 -4.47
CA ASP A 191 -0.06 15.71 -3.83
C ASP A 191 -0.10 15.05 -2.45
N TRP A 192 -0.15 13.72 -2.44
CA TRP A 192 -0.21 12.94 -1.21
C TRP A 192 1.04 13.14 -0.34
N GLN A 193 2.20 13.45 -0.94
CA GLN A 193 3.43 13.75 -0.21
C GLN A 193 3.27 15.01 0.66
N LEU A 194 2.69 16.07 0.11
CA LEU A 194 2.35 17.27 0.87
C LEU A 194 1.35 16.97 1.98
N LEU A 195 0.33 16.15 1.72
CA LEU A 195 -0.68 15.83 2.74
C LEU A 195 -0.10 15.00 3.89
N MET A 196 0.77 14.03 3.60
CA MET A 196 1.43 13.22 4.63
C MET A 196 2.33 14.08 5.52
N SER A 197 3.12 14.97 4.94
CA SER A 197 3.96 15.91 5.69
C SER A 197 3.13 16.90 6.52
N GLN A 198 2.02 17.42 5.99
CA GLN A 198 1.08 18.26 6.75
C GLN A 198 0.41 17.51 7.91
N ALA A 199 0.25 16.20 7.80
CA ALA A 199 -0.27 15.36 8.86
C ALA A 199 0.80 14.96 9.91
N GLY A 200 2.01 15.50 9.80
CA GLY A 200 3.09 15.31 10.77
C GLY A 200 4.02 14.14 10.50
N LEU A 201 3.83 13.39 9.40
CA LEU A 201 4.72 12.30 9.03
C LEU A 201 6.06 12.82 8.48
N VAL A 202 7.14 12.14 8.80
CA VAL A 202 8.49 12.46 8.31
C VAL A 202 8.91 11.47 7.23
N CYS A 203 9.22 11.96 6.02
CA CYS A 203 9.76 11.12 4.95
C CYS A 203 11.22 10.76 5.28
N ARG A 204 11.50 9.45 5.45
CA ARG A 204 12.83 8.92 5.78
C ARG A 204 13.61 8.49 4.57
N ASP A 205 12.93 7.90 3.60
CA ASP A 205 13.55 7.40 2.38
C ASP A 205 12.57 7.54 1.22
N ARG A 206 13.10 7.78 0.03
CA ARG A 206 12.34 8.01 -1.20
C ARG A 206 13.12 7.49 -2.39
N GLN A 207 12.45 6.70 -3.21
CA GLN A 207 12.99 6.21 -4.47
C GLN A 207 11.99 6.43 -5.61
N SER A 208 12.46 7.13 -6.64
CA SER A 208 11.71 7.25 -7.88
C SER A 208 11.78 5.97 -8.71
N ALA A 209 10.67 5.62 -9.34
CA ALA A 209 10.51 4.51 -10.26
C ALA A 209 9.76 4.95 -11.53
N VAL A 210 9.75 4.07 -12.54
CA VAL A 210 8.99 4.27 -13.80
C VAL A 210 9.28 5.64 -14.45
N GLY A 211 10.56 6.02 -14.49
CA GLY A 211 10.99 7.27 -15.12
C GLY A 211 10.51 8.54 -14.42
N GLY A 212 10.19 8.50 -13.12
CA GLY A 212 9.71 9.68 -12.38
C GLY A 212 8.22 9.66 -12.05
N MET A 213 7.44 8.77 -12.66
CA MET A 213 5.98 8.77 -12.51
C MET A 213 5.49 8.07 -11.24
N VAL A 214 6.33 7.25 -10.62
CA VAL A 214 6.01 6.51 -9.39
C VAL A 214 7.07 6.83 -8.35
N SER A 215 6.65 6.98 -7.11
CA SER A 215 7.53 7.10 -5.95
C SER A 215 7.23 5.98 -4.97
N ALA A 216 8.28 5.28 -4.52
CA ALA A 216 8.23 4.43 -3.34
C ALA A 216 8.85 5.21 -2.19
N GLU A 217 8.21 5.23 -1.02
CA GLU A 217 8.60 6.08 0.12
C GLU A 217 8.37 5.39 1.47
N VAL A 218 9.21 5.77 2.43
CA VAL A 218 9.10 5.39 3.84
C VAL A 218 8.77 6.64 4.65
N TRP A 219 7.63 6.64 5.30
CA TRP A 219 7.19 7.72 6.18
C TRP A 219 7.13 7.22 7.62
N GLU A 220 7.56 8.02 8.58
CA GLU A 220 7.54 7.68 10.00
C GLU A 220 6.55 8.57 10.76
N ARG A 221 5.82 7.97 11.72
CA ARG A 221 4.91 8.65 12.64
C ARG A 221 5.60 9.14 13.90
#